data_AF-A0A833PF69-F1
#
_entry.id   AF-A0A833PF69-F1
#
_cell.length_a   1.000
_cell.length_b   1.000
_cell.length_c   1.000
_cell.angle_alpha   90.00
_cell.angle_beta   90.00
_cell.angle_gamma   90.00
#
_symmetry.space_group_name_H-M   'P 1'
#
loop_
_entity.id
_entity.type
_entity.pdbx_description
1 polymer ?
#
loop_
_entity_poly.entity_id
_entity_poly.type
_entity_poly.pdbx_seq_one_letter_code
_entity_poly.pdbx_strand_id
1 'polypeptide(L)'
;MIYDHNVNMNEYVNPTVHIQIRSENQNNNFRPEEYLKSKAFENFKNQTEAFKKESLIDIGKFTEKLVSMSRSTTAHRCARYVRIALESAGARFSDHPVAASDWGSTLTEIGYKQIRPDFDNPQEGDIYIINSTSRHRYGHIAGFTGTQWVSDFRQRSYDVYKDPNVTYEYYRLTA
;
A
#
# COMPACT_ATOMS: atom_id res chain seq x y z
N MET A 1 59.13 11.97 -1.12
CA MET A 1 58.06 12.97 -1.26
C MET A 1 56.76 12.34 -0.83
N ILE A 2 56.04 13.05 0.03
CA ILE A 2 54.66 12.87 0.48
C ILE A 2 54.41 11.77 1.53
N TYR A 3 53.79 12.24 2.60
CA TYR A 3 53.48 11.61 3.86
C TYR A 3 52.05 11.02 3.86
N ASP A 4 51.83 10.15 4.86
CA ASP A 4 50.70 10.15 5.80
C ASP A 4 49.35 9.47 5.51
N HIS A 5 48.99 8.69 6.54
CA HIS A 5 47.70 8.52 7.21
C HIS A 5 46.57 7.77 6.50
N ASN A 6 46.19 6.64 7.11
CA ASN A 6 44.78 6.30 7.24
C ASN A 6 44.47 5.93 8.68
N VAL A 7 43.62 6.78 9.27
CA VAL A 7 43.12 6.74 10.64
C VAL A 7 42.04 5.67 10.74
N ASN A 8 42.16 4.79 11.73
CA ASN A 8 41.13 3.83 12.11
C ASN A 8 40.01 4.58 12.84
N MET A 9 38.92 4.86 12.12
CA MET A 9 37.66 5.36 12.68
C MET A 9 36.85 4.17 13.17
N ASN A 10 36.93 3.86 14.46
CA ASN A 10 35.91 3.07 15.16
C ASN A 10 35.98 3.34 16.66
N GLU A 11 35.41 4.46 17.08
CA GLU A 11 35.05 4.68 18.48
C GLU A 11 33.60 5.16 18.55
N TYR A 12 32.68 4.23 18.33
CA TYR A 12 31.27 4.41 18.66
C TYR A 12 31.13 4.24 20.18
N VAL A 13 31.31 5.33 20.92
CA VAL A 13 31.09 5.36 22.36
C VAL A 13 29.58 5.31 22.63
N ASN A 14 29.08 4.12 23.00
CA ASN A 14 27.74 4.00 23.57
C ASN A 14 27.74 4.61 24.97
N PRO A 15 26.94 5.65 25.29
CA PRO A 15 26.83 6.13 26.65
C PRO A 15 26.11 5.07 27.50
N THR A 16 26.88 4.36 28.32
CA THR A 16 26.34 3.46 29.35
C THR A 16 25.59 4.31 30.38
N VAL A 17 24.26 4.30 30.31
CA VAL A 17 23.41 4.94 31.32
C VAL A 17 23.43 4.08 32.57
N HIS A 18 24.23 4.48 33.57
CA HIS A 18 24.24 3.85 34.89
C HIS A 18 23.04 4.34 35.71
N ILE A 19 21.95 3.59 35.68
CA ILE A 19 20.76 3.86 36.51
C ILE A 19 20.98 3.21 37.89
N GLN A 20 21.34 4.00 38.91
CA GLN A 20 21.37 3.52 40.30
C GLN A 20 19.95 3.58 40.89
N ILE A 21 19.25 2.46 40.89
CA ILE A 21 17.96 2.31 41.58
C ILE A 21 18.24 1.94 43.04
N ARG A 22 18.06 2.89 43.98
CA ARG A 22 18.01 2.55 45.42
C ARG A 22 16.63 1.97 45.72
N SER A 23 16.55 0.64 45.84
CA SER A 23 15.34 -0.10 46.26
C SER A 23 15.63 -0.84 47.57
N GLU A 24 14.99 -0.43 48.67
CA GLU A 24 15.10 -1.07 50.01
C GLU A 24 14.25 -2.34 50.16
N ASN A 25 13.74 -2.92 49.07
CA ASN A 25 12.90 -4.12 49.12
C ASN A 25 13.58 -5.30 48.42
N GLN A 26 13.99 -6.31 49.18
CA GLN A 26 14.71 -7.50 48.71
C GLN A 26 13.84 -8.51 47.95
N ASN A 27 12.56 -8.21 47.69
CA ASN A 27 11.65 -9.08 46.93
C ASN A 27 11.36 -8.60 45.50
N ASN A 28 12.18 -7.72 44.94
CA ASN A 28 11.99 -7.24 43.57
C ASN A 28 12.84 -8.01 42.58
N ASN A 29 12.25 -9.05 41.99
CA ASN A 29 12.83 -9.86 40.91
C ASN A 29 12.77 -9.13 39.54
N PHE A 30 13.08 -7.83 39.53
CA PHE A 30 13.05 -7.03 38.31
C PHE A 30 14.26 -7.40 37.45
N ARG A 31 14.01 -7.93 36.24
CA ARG A 31 15.04 -8.31 35.27
C ARG A 31 15.12 -7.20 34.21
N PRO A 32 16.11 -6.30 34.29
CA PRO A 32 16.19 -5.13 33.40
C PRO A 32 16.32 -5.52 31.93
N GLU A 33 17.06 -6.58 31.64
CA GLU A 33 17.26 -7.10 30.28
C GLU A 33 15.96 -7.57 29.62
N GLU A 34 15.10 -8.25 30.36
CA GLU A 34 13.82 -8.76 29.86
C GLU A 34 12.81 -7.62 29.65
N TYR A 35 12.86 -6.61 30.53
CA TYR A 35 12.09 -5.38 30.38
C TYR A 35 12.54 -4.55 29.16
N LEU A 36 13.85 -4.40 28.94
CA LEU A 36 14.38 -3.69 27.78
C LEU A 36 14.07 -4.43 26.47
N LYS A 37 14.19 -5.76 26.44
CA LYS A 37 13.87 -6.58 25.27
C LYS A 37 12.38 -6.53 24.92
N SER A 38 11.50 -6.59 25.92
CA SER A 38 10.05 -6.44 25.69
C SER A 38 9.69 -5.04 25.21
N LYS A 39 10.28 -3.98 25.78
CA LYS A 39 10.10 -2.61 25.27
C LYS A 39 10.61 -2.44 23.84
N ALA A 40 11.75 -3.01 23.48
CA ALA A 40 12.27 -2.99 22.12
C ALA A 40 11.36 -3.75 21.14
N PHE A 41 10.83 -4.90 21.53
CA PHE A 41 9.89 -5.67 20.72
C PHE A 41 8.56 -4.94 20.53
N GLU A 42 8.00 -4.36 21.59
CA GLU A 42 6.79 -3.53 21.52
C GLU A 42 7.02 -2.28 20.66
N ASN A 43 8.17 -1.61 20.78
CA ASN A 43 8.52 -0.49 19.92
C ASN A 43 8.66 -0.90 18.45
N PHE A 44 9.29 -2.04 18.17
CA PHE A 44 9.38 -2.58 16.82
C PHE A 44 8.00 -2.92 16.25
N LYS A 45 7.15 -3.58 17.04
CA LYS A 45 5.76 -3.89 16.67
C LYS A 45 4.98 -2.61 16.38
N ASN A 46 5.06 -1.62 17.27
CA ASN A 46 4.39 -0.33 17.10
C ASN A 46 4.91 0.43 15.88
N GLN A 47 6.21 0.38 15.59
CA GLN A 47 6.78 0.95 14.37
C GLN A 47 6.32 0.20 13.12
N THR A 48 6.23 -1.13 13.14
CA THR A 48 5.72 -1.91 12.00
C THR A 48 4.23 -1.69 11.76
N GLU A 49 3.44 -1.53 12.81
CA GLU A 49 2.01 -1.22 12.73
C GLU A 49 1.78 0.24 12.32
N ALA A 50 2.61 1.19 12.80
CA ALA A 50 2.60 2.58 12.33
C ALA A 50 3.03 2.69 10.87
N PHE A 51 4.06 1.95 10.45
CA PHE A 51 4.52 1.90 9.05
C PHE A 51 3.51 1.21 8.12
N LYS A 52 2.76 0.21 8.62
CA LYS A 52 1.58 -0.34 7.93
C LYS A 52 0.47 0.70 7.79
N LYS A 53 0.25 1.50 8.83
CA LYS A 53 -0.78 2.53 8.86
C LYS A 53 -0.43 3.76 8.00
N GLU A 54 0.85 4.01 7.76
CA GLU A 54 1.37 5.13 6.97
C GLU A 54 2.02 4.73 5.63
N SER A 55 1.71 3.55 5.07
CA SER A 55 2.04 3.32 3.66
C SER A 55 1.09 4.15 2.79
N LEU A 56 1.34 5.46 2.73
CA LEU A 56 0.69 6.36 1.80
C LEU A 56 1.08 5.89 0.40
N ILE A 57 0.12 5.30 -0.29
CA ILE A 57 0.27 4.88 -1.67
C ILE A 57 0.60 6.14 -2.49
N ASP A 58 1.73 6.10 -3.18
CA ASP A 58 2.17 7.18 -4.06
C ASP A 58 1.31 7.16 -5.33
N ILE A 59 0.28 8.03 -5.37
CA ILE A 59 -0.68 8.09 -6.48
C ILE A 59 0.01 8.34 -7.82
N GLY A 60 1.05 9.17 -7.86
CA GLY A 60 1.80 9.44 -9.10
C GLY A 60 2.49 8.18 -9.61
N LYS A 61 3.18 7.44 -8.73
CA LYS A 61 3.79 6.15 -9.13
C LYS A 61 2.76 5.13 -9.58
N PHE A 62 1.60 5.08 -8.91
CA PHE A 62 0.51 4.18 -9.29
C PHE A 62 0.05 4.46 -10.72
N THR A 63 -0.29 5.71 -11.04
CA THR A 63 -0.82 6.09 -12.34
C THR A 63 0.22 5.98 -13.44
N GLU A 64 1.46 6.43 -13.19
CA GLU A 64 2.58 6.26 -14.12
C GLU A 64 2.84 4.79 -14.45
N LYS A 65 2.84 3.92 -13.42
CA LYS A 65 3.05 2.48 -13.63
C LYS A 65 1.92 1.86 -14.44
N LEU A 66 0.68 2.24 -14.16
CA LEU A 66 -0.49 1.75 -14.89
C LEU A 66 -0.44 2.15 -16.37
N VAL A 67 -0.09 3.41 -16.66
CA VAL A 67 0.08 3.94 -18.03
C VAL A 67 1.22 3.24 -18.76
N SER A 68 2.39 3.08 -18.13
CA SER A 68 3.57 2.47 -18.77
C SER A 68 3.39 1.00 -19.15
N MET A 69 2.60 0.24 -18.37
CA MET A 69 2.30 -1.16 -18.68
C MET A 69 1.13 -1.34 -19.64
N SER A 70 0.23 -0.35 -19.71
CA SER A 70 -1.03 -0.48 -20.44
C SER A 70 -0.84 -0.78 -21.93
N ARG A 71 -1.65 -1.69 -22.42
CA ARG A 71 -1.65 -2.16 -23.81
C ARG A 71 -2.64 -1.34 -24.65
N SER A 72 -2.57 -1.51 -25.97
CA SER A 72 -3.54 -0.94 -26.92
C SER A 72 -4.90 -1.65 -26.87
N THR A 73 -4.94 -2.92 -26.46
CA THR A 73 -6.16 -3.73 -26.32
C THR A 73 -6.12 -4.55 -25.02
N THR A 74 -7.30 -4.98 -24.56
CA THR A 74 -7.40 -5.76 -23.31
C THR A 74 -6.59 -7.07 -23.37
N ALA A 75 -5.93 -7.38 -22.26
CA ALA A 75 -5.24 -8.65 -22.03
C ALA A 75 -6.06 -9.61 -21.16
N HIS A 76 -7.26 -9.19 -20.72
CA HIS A 76 -8.07 -9.87 -19.71
C HIS A 76 -7.32 -10.09 -18.39
N ARG A 77 -6.45 -9.14 -18.02
CA ARG A 77 -5.58 -9.22 -16.83
C ARG A 77 -5.64 -7.93 -15.98
N CYS A 78 -6.77 -7.21 -16.03
CA CYS A 78 -6.96 -5.93 -15.34
C CYS A 78 -6.56 -5.98 -13.86
N ALA A 79 -7.04 -6.96 -13.09
CA ALA A 79 -6.69 -7.17 -11.69
C ALA A 79 -5.17 -7.26 -11.46
N ARG A 80 -4.47 -8.04 -12.29
CA ARG A 80 -3.01 -8.18 -12.20
C ARG A 80 -2.28 -6.86 -12.48
N TYR A 81 -2.75 -6.07 -13.43
CA TYR A 81 -2.09 -4.82 -13.81
C TYR A 81 -2.27 -3.75 -12.75
N VAL A 82 -3.49 -3.62 -12.22
CA VAL A 82 -3.79 -2.70 -11.11
C VAL A 82 -3.01 -3.11 -9.86
N ARG A 83 -2.92 -4.41 -9.54
CA ARG A 83 -2.06 -4.91 -8.46
C ARG A 83 -0.62 -4.46 -8.59
N ILE A 84 0.02 -4.72 -9.73
CA ILE A 84 1.44 -4.39 -9.94
C ILE A 84 1.65 -2.88 -9.86
N ALA A 85 0.71 -2.08 -10.37
CA ALA A 85 0.77 -0.63 -10.26
C ALA A 85 0.69 -0.17 -8.79
N LEU A 86 -0.25 -0.71 -8.00
CA LEU A 86 -0.38 -0.41 -6.58
C LEU A 86 0.86 -0.86 -5.77
N GLU A 87 1.39 -2.05 -6.04
CA GLU A 87 2.63 -2.54 -5.41
C GLU A 87 3.80 -1.59 -5.70
N SER A 88 3.90 -1.10 -6.93
CA SER A 88 4.96 -0.15 -7.31
C SER A 88 4.84 1.22 -6.62
N ALA A 89 3.63 1.56 -6.19
CA ALA A 89 3.30 2.76 -5.44
C ALA A 89 3.45 2.59 -3.93
N GLY A 90 3.89 1.42 -3.46
CA GLY A 90 4.13 1.13 -2.05
C GLY A 90 3.00 0.39 -1.34
N ALA A 91 1.91 0.02 -2.05
CA ALA A 91 0.87 -0.80 -1.46
C ALA A 91 1.40 -2.19 -1.10
N ARG A 92 0.94 -2.72 0.04
CA ARG A 92 1.26 -4.07 0.49
C ARG A 92 -0.04 -4.83 0.69
N PHE A 93 -0.12 -6.00 0.07
CA PHE A 93 -1.32 -6.83 0.10
C PHE A 93 -1.09 -8.08 0.95
N SER A 94 -2.11 -8.46 1.70
CA SER A 94 -2.22 -9.77 2.36
C SER A 94 -2.69 -10.82 1.34
N ASP A 95 -3.67 -10.45 0.52
CA ASP A 95 -4.34 -11.28 -0.48
C ASP A 95 -4.25 -10.69 -1.89
N HIS A 96 -4.27 -11.57 -2.90
CA HIS A 96 -4.25 -11.19 -4.32
C HIS A 96 -5.43 -11.83 -5.07
N PRO A 97 -6.65 -11.28 -4.97
CA PRO A 97 -7.82 -11.84 -5.65
C PRO A 97 -7.61 -11.93 -7.16
N VAL A 98 -8.00 -13.07 -7.74
CA VAL A 98 -7.91 -13.28 -9.19
C VAL A 98 -9.00 -12.50 -9.93
N ALA A 99 -10.22 -12.52 -9.41
CA ALA A 99 -11.34 -11.77 -9.96
C ALA A 99 -11.20 -10.29 -9.60
N ALA A 100 -11.46 -9.40 -10.55
CA ALA A 100 -11.45 -7.96 -10.34
C ALA A 100 -12.57 -7.50 -9.39
N SER A 101 -13.73 -8.16 -9.42
CA SER A 101 -14.85 -7.90 -8.51
C SER A 101 -14.51 -8.05 -7.03
N ASP A 102 -13.50 -8.86 -6.71
CA ASP A 102 -13.20 -9.25 -5.33
C ASP A 102 -12.17 -8.33 -4.67
N TRP A 103 -11.70 -7.29 -5.38
CA TRP A 103 -10.65 -6.38 -4.92
C TRP A 103 -11.11 -5.35 -3.88
N GLY A 104 -12.42 -5.16 -3.68
CA GLY A 104 -12.94 -4.10 -2.82
C GLY A 104 -12.42 -4.12 -1.38
N SER A 105 -12.40 -5.30 -0.75
CA SER A 105 -11.85 -5.47 0.60
C SER A 105 -10.34 -5.22 0.64
N THR A 106 -9.61 -5.75 -0.35
CA THR A 106 -8.17 -5.56 -0.48
C THR A 106 -7.79 -4.08 -0.65
N LEU A 107 -8.56 -3.31 -1.43
CA LEU A 107 -8.38 -1.86 -1.56
C LEU A 107 -8.63 -1.14 -0.23
N THR A 108 -9.65 -1.57 0.51
CA THR A 108 -9.99 -0.97 1.80
C THR A 108 -8.90 -1.21 2.85
N GLU A 109 -8.28 -2.40 2.86
CA GLU A 109 -7.17 -2.74 3.77
C GLU A 109 -5.95 -1.82 3.58
N ILE A 110 -5.69 -1.42 2.33
CA ILE A 110 -4.57 -0.53 1.97
C ILE A 110 -4.95 0.96 2.02
N GLY A 111 -6.09 1.30 2.62
CA GLY A 111 -6.46 2.69 2.94
C GLY A 111 -7.42 3.37 1.95
N TYR A 112 -7.86 2.71 0.88
CA TYR A 112 -8.93 3.26 0.05
C TYR A 112 -10.24 3.28 0.82
N LYS A 113 -11.08 4.27 0.53
CA LYS A 113 -12.45 4.32 1.02
C LYS A 113 -13.39 4.16 -0.15
N GLN A 114 -14.37 3.29 0.00
CA GLN A 114 -15.47 3.20 -0.95
C GLN A 114 -16.31 4.47 -0.86
N ILE A 115 -16.54 5.12 -2.00
CA ILE A 115 -17.37 6.31 -2.15
C ILE A 115 -18.47 6.04 -3.17
N ARG A 116 -19.43 6.97 -3.27
CA ARG A 116 -20.41 6.92 -4.35
C ARG A 116 -19.68 7.12 -5.69
N PRO A 117 -20.05 6.40 -6.75
CA PRO A 117 -19.46 6.62 -8.06
C PRO A 117 -19.57 8.08 -8.49
N ASP A 118 -18.45 8.65 -8.93
CA ASP A 118 -18.32 10.03 -9.40
C ASP A 118 -17.53 10.06 -10.70
N PHE A 119 -18.07 9.37 -11.71
CA PHE A 119 -17.41 9.22 -13.01
C PHE A 119 -17.35 10.51 -13.83
N ASP A 120 -18.13 11.52 -13.46
CA ASP A 120 -18.12 12.84 -14.10
C ASP A 120 -17.02 13.74 -13.53
N ASN A 121 -16.60 13.52 -12.27
CA ASN A 121 -15.49 14.23 -11.63
C ASN A 121 -14.46 13.27 -10.98
N PRO A 122 -13.85 12.38 -11.78
CA PRO A 122 -12.85 11.46 -11.27
C PRO A 122 -11.58 12.21 -10.84
N GLN A 123 -10.93 11.73 -9.79
CA GLN A 123 -9.66 12.25 -9.28
C GLN A 123 -8.55 11.27 -9.57
N GLU A 124 -7.34 11.79 -9.78
CA GLU A 124 -6.16 10.95 -10.00
C GLU A 124 -5.99 9.96 -8.85
N GLY A 125 -5.76 8.69 -9.18
CA GLY A 125 -5.65 7.61 -8.21
C GLY A 125 -6.97 6.94 -7.85
N ASP A 126 -8.12 7.46 -8.29
CA ASP A 126 -9.40 6.77 -8.12
C ASP A 126 -9.38 5.39 -8.77
N ILE A 127 -10.08 4.45 -8.15
CA ILE A 127 -10.25 3.09 -8.69
C ILE A 127 -11.73 2.78 -8.75
N TYR A 128 -12.20 2.25 -9.88
CA TYR A 128 -13.52 1.63 -9.93
C TYR A 128 -13.41 0.14 -10.17
N ILE A 129 -14.41 -0.59 -9.67
CA ILE A 129 -14.63 -2.01 -9.89
C ILE A 129 -16.01 -2.17 -10.54
N ILE A 130 -16.10 -3.03 -11.56
CA ILE A 130 -17.36 -3.56 -12.06
C ILE A 130 -17.56 -4.93 -11.43
N ASN A 131 -18.70 -5.13 -10.78
CA ASN A 131 -19.00 -6.38 -10.12
C ASN A 131 -19.21 -7.52 -11.11
N SER A 132 -19.03 -8.74 -10.62
CA SER A 132 -19.24 -9.92 -11.44
C SER A 132 -20.71 -10.06 -11.82
N THR A 133 -20.96 -10.47 -13.06
CA THR A 133 -22.29 -10.84 -13.55
C THR A 133 -22.24 -12.22 -14.20
N SER A 134 -23.38 -12.77 -14.59
CA SER A 134 -23.44 -14.02 -15.36
C SER A 134 -22.63 -13.94 -16.66
N ARG A 135 -22.58 -12.75 -17.29
CA ARG A 135 -21.81 -12.46 -18.50
C ARG A 135 -20.36 -12.07 -18.21
N HIS A 136 -20.12 -11.38 -17.10
CA HIS A 136 -18.82 -10.83 -16.72
C HIS A 136 -18.32 -11.44 -15.41
N ARG A 137 -17.99 -12.74 -15.43
CA ARG A 137 -17.75 -13.54 -14.22
C ARG A 137 -16.62 -13.06 -13.30
N TYR A 138 -15.63 -12.36 -13.84
CA TYR A 138 -14.50 -11.83 -13.06
C TYR A 138 -14.65 -10.35 -12.72
N GLY A 139 -15.67 -9.67 -13.26
CA GLY A 139 -15.78 -8.22 -13.17
C GLY A 139 -14.66 -7.49 -13.93
N HIS A 140 -14.48 -6.21 -13.60
CA HIS A 140 -13.43 -5.36 -14.15
C HIS A 140 -12.88 -4.41 -13.08
N ILE A 141 -11.63 -3.96 -13.21
CA ILE A 141 -11.02 -2.97 -12.31
C ILE A 141 -10.11 -2.05 -13.11
N ALA A 142 -10.17 -0.75 -12.81
CA ALA A 142 -9.34 0.25 -13.47
C ALA A 142 -9.05 1.43 -12.54
N GLY A 143 -7.91 2.09 -12.75
CA GLY A 143 -7.50 3.31 -12.06
C GLY A 143 -7.59 4.55 -12.97
N PHE A 144 -7.89 5.71 -12.40
CA PHE A 144 -7.91 6.98 -13.12
C PHE A 144 -6.55 7.68 -13.04
N THR A 145 -6.00 8.06 -14.19
CA THR A 145 -4.66 8.64 -14.29
C THR A 145 -4.66 10.17 -14.26
N GLY A 146 -5.73 10.79 -13.77
CA GLY A 146 -5.97 12.23 -13.88
C GLY A 146 -6.52 12.67 -15.25
N THR A 147 -6.40 11.82 -16.28
CA THR A 147 -6.87 12.13 -17.65
C THR A 147 -7.73 11.03 -18.27
N GLN A 148 -7.51 9.76 -17.90
CA GLN A 148 -8.26 8.65 -18.47
C GLN A 148 -8.28 7.44 -17.53
N TRP A 149 -9.23 6.54 -17.75
CA TRP A 149 -9.30 5.26 -17.07
C TRP A 149 -8.36 4.24 -17.71
N VAL A 150 -7.56 3.56 -16.89
CA VAL A 150 -6.59 2.56 -17.35
C VAL A 150 -6.68 1.30 -16.48
N SER A 151 -6.65 0.15 -17.13
CA SER A 151 -6.56 -1.17 -16.49
C SER A 151 -5.28 -1.87 -16.98
N ASP A 152 -5.44 -3.02 -17.62
CA ASP A 152 -4.48 -3.62 -18.55
C ASP A 152 -4.41 -2.91 -19.92
N PHE A 153 -5.35 -2.01 -20.21
CA PHE A 153 -5.37 -1.18 -21.43
C PHE A 153 -5.91 0.22 -21.14
N ARG A 154 -5.69 1.15 -22.08
CA ARG A 154 -6.26 2.51 -22.03
C ARG A 154 -7.72 2.48 -22.47
N GLN A 155 -8.62 2.94 -21.62
CA GLN A 155 -10.06 2.88 -21.89
C GLN A 155 -10.58 4.19 -22.44
N ARG A 156 -11.64 4.12 -23.24
CA ARG A 156 -12.34 5.32 -23.75
C ARG A 156 -13.26 5.95 -22.70
N SER A 157 -13.76 5.15 -21.76
CA SER A 157 -14.63 5.54 -20.65
C SER A 157 -14.58 4.48 -19.54
N TYR A 158 -15.28 4.71 -18.44
CA TYR A 158 -15.47 3.71 -17.37
C TYR A 158 -16.41 2.56 -17.80
N ASP A 159 -17.34 2.83 -18.73
CA ASP A 159 -18.29 1.86 -19.28
C ASP A 159 -17.67 0.98 -20.36
N VAL A 160 -16.81 0.05 -19.94
CA VAL A 160 -16.09 -0.87 -20.83
C VAL A 160 -16.97 -1.99 -21.40
N TYR A 161 -18.05 -2.35 -20.72
CA TYR A 161 -18.93 -3.45 -21.12
C TYR A 161 -20.16 -2.99 -21.91
N LYS A 162 -20.58 -1.72 -21.77
CA LYS A 162 -21.82 -1.20 -22.35
C LYS A 162 -23.03 -2.06 -22.01
N ASP A 163 -23.01 -2.61 -20.80
CA ASP A 163 -24.04 -3.50 -20.28
C ASP A 163 -24.74 -2.78 -19.12
N PRO A 164 -26.05 -2.47 -19.24
CA PRO A 164 -26.77 -1.74 -18.21
C PRO A 164 -26.98 -2.54 -16.92
N ASN A 165 -26.71 -3.85 -16.91
CA ASN A 165 -26.92 -4.71 -15.76
C ASN A 165 -25.70 -4.80 -14.83
N VAL A 166 -24.63 -4.08 -15.15
CA VAL A 166 -23.43 -4.08 -14.31
C VAL A 166 -23.57 -3.06 -13.19
N THR A 167 -23.00 -3.39 -12.04
CA THR A 167 -22.93 -2.47 -10.90
C THR A 167 -21.49 -2.07 -10.64
N TYR A 168 -21.31 -0.87 -10.11
CA TYR A 168 -20.00 -0.29 -9.86
C TYR A 168 -19.73 -0.11 -8.38
N GLU A 169 -18.48 -0.34 -8.02
CA GLU A 169 -17.89 0.15 -6.78
C GLU A 169 -16.81 1.18 -7.13
N TYR A 170 -16.63 2.16 -6.26
CA TYR A 170 -15.74 3.28 -6.52
C TYR A 170 -14.93 3.59 -5.27
N TYR A 171 -13.63 3.77 -5.41
CA TYR A 171 -12.66 3.83 -4.34
C TYR A 171 -11.76 5.04 -4.52
N ARG A 172 -11.53 5.77 -3.42
CA ARG A 172 -10.65 6.94 -3.37
C ARG A 172 -9.80 6.91 -2.10
N LEU A 173 -8.52 7.26 -2.21
CA LEU A 173 -7.71 7.57 -1.04
C LEU A 173 -8.12 8.93 -0.50
N THR A 174 -8.43 9.02 0.79
CA THR A 174 -8.63 10.33 1.40
C THR A 174 -7.28 11.00 1.61
N ALA A 175 -7.12 12.17 1.00
CA ALA A 175 -6.02 13.10 1.27
C ALA A 175 -5.97 13.51 2.75
#